data_AF-A0A5R8U730-F1
#
_entry.id   AF-A0A5R8U730-F1
#
_cell.length_a   1.000
_cell.length_b   1.000
_cell.length_c   1.000
_cell.angle_alpha   90.00
_cell.angle_beta   90.00
_cell.angle_gamma   90.00
#
_symmetry.space_group_name_H-M   'P 1'
#
loop_
_entity.id
_entity.type
_entity.pdbx_description
1 polymer ?
#
loop_
_entity_poly.entity_id
_entity_poly.type
_entity_poly.pdbx_seq_one_letter_code
_entity_poly.pdbx_strand_id
1 'polypeptide(L)'
;LEPETWARMCERVSGAASGALYANESGAYFALHKRISKPAHHTWRSYAMFLLDVMPERTAEHYRNKIAVYLRWYQTRGFPDDIPDEQENDLGCRDIPSWRRICKTLIKNDFWCRTLSFSPNKPRHYERYLQRMKERRKEWGIL
;
A
#
# COMPACT_ATOMS: atom_id res chain seq x y z
N LEU A 1 31.50 25.10 -35.60
CA LEU A 1 30.52 24.37 -34.75
C LEU A 1 30.88 24.67 -33.30
N GLU A 2 29.93 25.16 -32.48
CA GLU A 2 30.14 25.52 -31.07
C GLU A 2 29.81 24.34 -30.13
N PRO A 3 30.79 23.53 -29.71
CA PRO A 3 30.50 22.24 -29.08
C PRO A 3 29.80 22.37 -27.72
N GLU A 4 30.15 23.42 -26.96
CA GLU A 4 29.58 23.81 -25.67
C GLU A 4 28.07 24.09 -25.72
N THR A 5 27.62 24.71 -26.81
CA THR A 5 26.20 25.08 -26.99
C THR A 5 25.39 23.84 -27.37
N TRP A 6 25.95 22.96 -28.20
CA TRP A 6 25.31 21.69 -28.60
C TRP A 6 25.23 20.70 -27.44
N ALA A 7 26.27 20.59 -26.61
CA ALA A 7 26.25 19.72 -25.43
C ALA A 7 25.11 20.08 -24.47
N ARG A 8 24.95 21.37 -24.14
CA ARG A 8 23.85 21.86 -23.29
C ARG A 8 22.46 21.60 -23.89
N MET A 9 22.32 21.64 -25.21
CA MET A 9 21.08 21.30 -25.89
C MET A 9 20.78 19.79 -25.79
N CYS A 10 21.78 18.95 -26.03
CA CYS A 10 21.65 17.49 -25.92
C CYS A 10 21.31 17.04 -24.49
N GLU A 11 21.91 17.65 -23.46
CA GLU A 11 21.61 17.36 -22.05
C GLU A 11 20.14 17.64 -21.71
N ARG A 12 19.58 18.75 -22.19
CA ARG A 12 18.16 19.09 -21.96
C ARG A 12 17.20 18.07 -22.55
N VAL A 13 17.57 17.43 -23.66
CA VAL A 13 16.73 16.45 -24.38
C VAL A 13 17.01 15.00 -23.95
N SER A 14 18.12 14.75 -23.22
CA SER A 14 18.54 13.41 -22.80
C SER A 14 17.50 12.64 -21.96
N GLY A 15 16.54 13.33 -21.33
CA GLY A 15 15.47 12.72 -20.55
C GLY A 15 14.13 12.55 -21.29
N ALA A 16 13.96 13.14 -22.48
CA ALA A 16 12.67 13.20 -23.17
C ALA A 16 12.14 11.81 -23.59
N ALA A 17 13.04 10.88 -23.89
CA ALA A 17 12.70 9.50 -24.27
C ALA A 17 12.50 8.55 -23.08
N SER A 18 12.77 8.98 -21.84
CA SER A 18 12.67 8.13 -20.65
C SER A 18 11.26 7.55 -20.46
N GLY A 19 10.22 8.35 -20.71
CA GLY A 19 8.84 7.87 -20.66
C GLY A 19 8.58 6.73 -21.63
N ALA A 20 9.07 6.79 -22.88
CA ALA A 20 8.89 5.73 -23.87
C ALA A 20 9.69 4.46 -23.53
N LEU A 21 10.88 4.62 -22.96
CA LEU A 21 11.74 3.50 -22.55
C LEU A 21 11.17 2.77 -21.33
N TYR A 22 10.71 3.50 -20.31
CA TYR A 22 10.32 2.92 -19.02
C TYR A 22 8.81 2.71 -18.85
N ALA A 23 7.94 3.29 -19.68
CA ALA A 23 6.48 3.15 -19.50
C ALA A 23 5.97 1.70 -19.60
N ASN A 24 6.65 0.85 -20.38
CA ASN A 24 6.32 -0.56 -20.55
C ASN A 24 7.17 -1.50 -19.67
N GLU A 25 8.20 -0.98 -19.00
CA GLU A 25 8.97 -1.79 -18.06
C GLU A 25 8.12 -2.03 -16.82
N SER A 26 7.84 -3.30 -16.55
CA SER A 26 7.04 -3.74 -15.40
C SER A 26 7.89 -3.85 -14.12
N GLY A 27 8.72 -2.83 -13.86
CA GLY A 27 9.56 -2.70 -12.66
C GLY A 27 8.89 -1.98 -11.47
N ALA A 28 9.53 -1.97 -10.30
CA ALA A 28 8.98 -1.38 -9.08
C ALA A 28 8.84 0.15 -9.10
N TYR A 29 9.55 0.85 -10.01
CA TYR A 29 9.73 2.31 -9.97
C TYR A 29 8.90 3.09 -11.01
N PHE A 30 8.79 2.60 -12.26
CA PHE A 30 8.10 3.31 -13.36
C PHE A 30 6.86 2.59 -13.94
N ALA A 31 6.56 1.36 -13.49
CA ALA A 31 5.56 0.52 -14.14
C ALA A 31 4.09 0.81 -13.80
N LEU A 32 3.20 0.30 -14.68
CA LEU A 32 1.92 -0.27 -14.25
C LEU A 32 2.18 -1.14 -13.00
N HIS A 33 1.74 -0.68 -11.83
CA HIS A 33 1.93 -1.26 -10.50
C HIS A 33 1.24 -2.64 -10.34
N LYS A 34 1.57 -3.59 -11.23
CA LYS A 34 0.98 -4.93 -11.36
C LYS A 34 1.75 -5.97 -10.57
N ARG A 35 3.03 -5.72 -10.26
CA ARG A 35 3.89 -6.67 -9.55
C ARG A 35 4.56 -5.98 -8.36
N ILE A 36 4.35 -6.56 -7.18
CA ILE A 36 5.09 -6.24 -5.97
C ILE A 36 5.85 -7.49 -5.55
N SER A 37 7.07 -7.31 -5.05
CA SER A 37 7.90 -8.39 -4.52
C SER A 37 8.12 -8.19 -3.04
N LYS A 38 8.06 -9.29 -2.28
CA LYS A 38 8.52 -9.36 -0.89
C LYS A 38 9.86 -10.07 -0.81
N PRO A 39 10.67 -9.86 0.24
CA PRO A 39 11.86 -10.68 0.48
C PRO A 39 11.49 -12.17 0.60
N ALA A 40 12.41 -13.05 0.15
CA ALA A 40 12.13 -14.49 0.04
C ALA A 40 11.76 -15.17 1.38
N HIS A 41 12.33 -14.68 2.49
CA HIS A 41 12.12 -15.23 3.83
C HIS A 41 10.85 -14.71 4.54
N HIS A 42 10.08 -13.81 3.91
CA HIS A 42 8.85 -13.28 4.49
C HIS A 42 7.61 -13.89 3.85
N THR A 43 6.56 -14.13 4.63
CA THR A 43 5.16 -14.18 4.16
C THR A 43 4.64 -12.77 3.92
N TRP A 44 3.58 -12.57 3.13
CA TRP A 44 3.00 -11.23 2.97
C TRP A 44 2.48 -10.67 4.29
N ARG A 45 1.87 -11.51 5.13
CA ARG A 45 1.49 -11.12 6.48
C ARG A 45 2.68 -10.64 7.32
N SER A 46 3.77 -11.42 7.38
CA SER A 46 4.96 -11.01 8.14
C SER A 46 5.61 -9.74 7.58
N TYR A 47 5.57 -9.57 6.25
CA TYR A 47 6.08 -8.38 5.59
C TYR A 47 5.22 -7.15 5.91
N ALA A 48 3.89 -7.29 5.95
CA ALA A 48 3.00 -6.21 6.37
C ALA A 48 3.31 -5.75 7.80
N MET A 49 3.55 -6.68 8.72
CA MET A 49 3.92 -6.35 10.10
C MET A 49 5.26 -5.61 10.15
N PHE A 50 6.28 -6.13 9.45
CA PHE A 50 7.57 -5.46 9.34
C PHE A 50 7.45 -4.03 8.80
N LEU A 51 6.66 -3.81 7.74
CA LEU A 51 6.43 -2.48 7.18
C LEU A 51 5.77 -1.52 8.19
N LEU A 52 4.83 -2.02 9.01
CA LEU A 52 4.16 -1.25 10.05
C LEU A 52 5.10 -0.91 11.21
N ASP A 53 6.09 -1.76 11.50
CA ASP A 53 7.04 -1.55 12.60
C ASP A 53 8.16 -0.58 12.23
N VAL A 54 8.54 -0.52 10.94
CA VAL A 54 9.61 0.38 10.45
C VAL A 54 9.11 1.82 10.21
N MET A 55 7.81 2.03 10.05
CA MET A 55 7.24 3.36 9.77
C MET A 55 6.96 4.18 11.05
N PRO A 56 6.85 5.52 10.95
CA PRO A 56 6.54 6.36 12.10
C PRO A 56 5.26 5.96 12.83
N GLU A 57 5.30 5.99 14.17
CA GLU A 57 4.25 5.43 15.05
C GLU A 57 2.84 5.91 14.71
N ARG A 58 2.67 7.23 14.50
CA ARG A 58 1.35 7.82 14.16
C ARG A 58 0.79 7.27 12.84
N THR A 59 1.64 7.10 11.84
CA THR A 59 1.26 6.56 10.53
C THR A 59 0.95 5.07 10.65
N ALA A 60 1.79 4.34 11.39
CA ALA A 60 1.59 2.93 11.69
C ALA A 60 0.25 2.68 12.39
N GLU A 61 -0.08 3.46 13.41
CA GLU A 61 -1.33 3.33 14.16
C GLU A 61 -2.55 3.58 13.26
N HIS A 62 -2.48 4.57 12.38
CA HIS A 62 -3.53 4.83 11.41
C HIS A 62 -3.76 3.64 10.48
N TYR A 63 -2.70 3.07 9.91
CA TYR A 63 -2.81 1.86 9.08
C TYR A 63 -3.30 0.65 9.88
N ARG A 64 -2.78 0.41 11.09
CA ARG A 64 -3.23 -0.69 11.97
C ARG A 64 -4.73 -0.60 12.26
N ASN A 65 -5.25 0.60 12.53
CA ASN A 65 -6.68 0.82 12.74
C ASN A 65 -7.51 0.48 11.50
N LYS A 66 -7.05 0.86 10.30
CA LYS A 66 -7.74 0.55 9.04
C LYS A 66 -7.68 -0.94 8.71
N ILE A 67 -6.51 -1.56 8.86
CA ILE A 67 -6.31 -3.00 8.63
C ILE A 67 -7.17 -3.81 9.61
N ALA A 68 -7.23 -3.45 10.89
CA ALA A 68 -8.08 -4.13 11.86
C ALA A 68 -9.57 -4.11 11.47
N VAL A 69 -10.08 -2.96 10.98
CA VAL A 69 -11.46 -2.87 10.46
C VAL A 69 -11.63 -3.75 9.22
N TYR A 70 -10.66 -3.76 8.32
CA TYR A 70 -10.68 -4.56 7.10
C TYR A 70 -10.75 -6.06 7.43
N LEU A 71 -9.86 -6.55 8.30
CA LEU A 71 -9.83 -7.94 8.74
C LEU A 71 -11.14 -8.33 9.44
N ARG A 72 -11.63 -7.49 10.37
CA ARG A 72 -12.90 -7.73 11.06
C ARG A 72 -14.08 -7.83 10.10
N TRP A 73 -14.10 -7.01 9.05
CA TRP A 73 -15.16 -7.06 8.04
C TRP A 73 -15.16 -8.40 7.30
N TYR A 74 -14.00 -8.89 6.86
CA TYR A 74 -13.89 -10.17 6.16
C TYR A 74 -14.11 -11.40 7.05
N GLN A 75 -13.77 -11.30 8.35
CA GLN A 75 -14.12 -12.32 9.35
C GLN A 75 -15.61 -12.64 9.38
N THR A 76 -16.46 -11.64 9.17
CA THR A 76 -17.92 -11.81 9.15
C THR A 76 -18.51 -12.26 7.81
N ARG A 77 -17.68 -12.42 6.76
CA ARG A 77 -18.14 -12.61 5.36
C ARG A 77 -17.44 -13.75 4.61
N GLY A 78 -16.86 -14.70 5.32
CA GLY A 78 -16.30 -15.92 4.72
C GLY A 78 -14.83 -16.20 5.02
N PHE A 79 -14.16 -15.35 5.79
CA PHE A 79 -12.79 -15.57 6.25
C PHE A 79 -12.71 -15.60 7.79
N PRO A 80 -13.35 -16.59 8.45
CA PRO A 80 -13.55 -16.57 9.91
C PRO A 80 -12.24 -16.49 10.71
N ASP A 81 -11.17 -17.13 10.22
CA ASP A 81 -9.86 -17.13 10.87
C ASP A 81 -8.99 -15.95 10.42
N ASP A 82 -8.60 -15.92 9.13
CA ASP A 82 -7.78 -14.87 8.54
C ASP A 82 -7.98 -14.79 7.01
N ILE A 83 -7.54 -13.69 6.40
CA ILE A 83 -7.46 -13.56 4.95
C ILE A 83 -6.21 -14.28 4.41
N PRO A 84 -6.25 -14.82 3.19
CA PRO A 84 -5.10 -15.49 2.59
C PRO A 84 -3.94 -14.51 2.30
N ASP A 85 -2.73 -15.07 2.20
CA ASP A 85 -1.53 -14.28 1.93
C ASP A 85 -1.53 -13.69 0.51
N GLU A 86 -2.02 -14.46 -0.47
CA GLU A 86 -2.15 -14.11 -1.89
C GLU A 86 -3.45 -14.68 -2.46
N GLN A 87 -4.07 -14.01 -3.43
CA GLN A 87 -5.17 -14.56 -4.24
C GLN A 87 -5.03 -14.18 -5.71
N GLU A 88 -5.69 -14.92 -6.59
CA GLU A 88 -5.74 -14.57 -8.01
C GLU A 88 -6.37 -13.18 -8.21
N ASN A 89 -5.73 -12.33 -9.02
CA ASN A 89 -6.19 -10.98 -9.34
C ASN A 89 -6.36 -10.01 -8.15
N ASP A 90 -5.79 -10.31 -6.99
CA ASP A 90 -5.90 -9.48 -5.78
C ASP A 90 -5.25 -8.08 -5.88
N LEU A 91 -4.33 -7.89 -6.82
CA LEU A 91 -3.73 -6.59 -7.13
C LEU A 91 -4.53 -5.77 -8.15
N GLY A 92 -5.64 -6.33 -8.65
CA GLY A 92 -6.52 -5.71 -9.63
C GLY A 92 -7.43 -4.62 -9.08
N CYS A 93 -8.37 -4.16 -9.91
CA CYS A 93 -9.32 -3.11 -9.55
C CYS A 93 -10.36 -3.56 -8.53
N ARG A 94 -10.75 -4.85 -8.56
CA ARG A 94 -11.68 -5.44 -7.60
C ARG A 94 -11.01 -5.57 -6.24
N ASP A 95 -11.78 -5.37 -5.18
CA ASP A 95 -11.34 -5.60 -3.80
C ASP A 95 -11.43 -7.09 -3.48
N ILE A 96 -10.30 -7.78 -3.62
CA ILE A 96 -10.14 -9.18 -3.25
C ILE A 96 -9.18 -9.20 -2.06
N PRO A 97 -9.58 -9.79 -0.91
CA PRO A 97 -8.84 -9.64 0.34
C PRO A 97 -7.56 -10.47 0.37
N SER A 98 -6.39 -9.83 0.43
CA SER A 98 -5.15 -10.55 0.67
C SER A 98 -4.14 -9.71 1.45
N TRP A 99 -3.23 -10.38 2.17
CA TRP A 99 -2.10 -9.70 2.79
C TRP A 99 -1.19 -9.03 1.75
N ARG A 100 -1.06 -9.61 0.55
CA ARG A 100 -0.38 -8.98 -0.60
C ARG A 100 -1.02 -7.63 -0.98
N ARG A 101 -2.36 -7.53 -0.99
CA ARG A 101 -3.05 -6.26 -1.25
C ARG A 101 -2.84 -5.24 -0.13
N ILE A 102 -2.81 -5.69 1.13
CA ILE A 102 -2.45 -4.83 2.27
C ILE A 102 -1.03 -4.29 2.11
N CYS A 103 -0.06 -5.14 1.78
CA CYS A 103 1.32 -4.73 1.52
C CYS A 103 1.40 -3.72 0.37
N LYS A 104 0.66 -3.94 -0.73
CA LYS A 104 0.58 -2.96 -1.83
C LYS A 104 0.11 -1.59 -1.35
N THR A 105 -0.87 -1.56 -0.46
CA THR A 105 -1.41 -0.33 0.12
C THR A 105 -0.35 0.40 0.95
N LEU A 106 0.41 -0.34 1.77
CA LEU A 106 1.49 0.21 2.58
C LEU A 106 2.66 0.72 1.74
N ILE A 107 3.14 -0.07 0.76
CA ILE A 107 4.27 0.28 -0.11
C ILE A 107 3.96 1.51 -0.96
N LYS A 108 2.72 1.64 -1.44
CA LYS A 108 2.27 2.83 -2.18
C LYS A 108 2.10 4.08 -1.33
N ASN A 109 2.22 3.95 0.00
CA ASN A 109 1.89 4.99 0.95
C ASN A 109 0.46 5.54 0.72
N ASP A 110 -0.50 4.65 0.46
CA ASP A 110 -1.91 5.00 0.31
C ASP A 110 -2.52 5.32 1.68
N PHE A 111 -2.24 6.53 2.17
CA PHE A 111 -2.61 6.97 3.52
C PHE A 111 -4.11 6.81 3.79
N TRP A 112 -4.97 7.00 2.80
CA TRP A 112 -6.41 6.86 2.99
C TRP A 112 -6.92 5.42 2.87
N CYS A 113 -6.05 4.49 2.48
CA CYS A 113 -6.35 3.09 2.22
C CYS A 113 -7.46 2.92 1.18
N ARG A 114 -7.47 3.74 0.13
CA ARG A 114 -8.47 3.67 -0.96
C ARG A 114 -8.42 2.32 -1.66
N THR A 115 -7.22 1.72 -1.74
CA THR A 115 -7.01 0.38 -2.28
C THR A 115 -7.77 -0.69 -1.50
N LEU A 116 -8.02 -0.49 -0.20
CA LEU A 116 -8.79 -1.36 0.68
C LEU A 116 -10.24 -0.85 0.87
N SER A 117 -10.75 -0.09 -0.11
CA SER A 117 -12.12 0.44 -0.13
C SER A 117 -12.45 1.44 0.99
N PHE A 118 -11.46 2.12 1.57
CA PHE A 118 -11.68 3.18 2.56
C PHE A 118 -11.77 4.57 1.94
N SER A 119 -12.48 5.45 2.66
CA SER A 119 -12.57 6.88 2.37
C SER A 119 -11.94 7.72 3.50
N PRO A 120 -11.53 8.97 3.22
CA PRO A 120 -11.04 9.89 4.24
C PRO A 120 -12.06 10.11 5.36
N ASN A 121 -11.57 10.14 6.60
CA ASN A 121 -12.40 10.50 7.74
C ASN A 121 -12.51 12.03 7.83
N LYS A 122 -13.69 12.55 8.23
CA LYS A 122 -13.86 13.99 8.46
C LYS A 122 -12.98 14.43 9.65
N PRO A 123 -12.18 15.51 9.54
CA PRO A 123 -11.25 15.94 10.60
C PRO A 123 -11.92 16.11 11.98
N ARG A 124 -13.12 16.69 12.01
CA ARG A 124 -13.92 16.93 13.24
C ARG A 124 -14.21 15.67 14.06
N HIS A 125 -14.15 14.48 13.46
CA HIS A 125 -14.49 13.23 14.13
C HIS A 125 -13.29 12.29 14.29
N TYR A 126 -12.09 12.74 13.93
CA TYR A 126 -10.92 11.87 13.88
C TYR A 126 -10.48 11.39 15.27
N GLU A 127 -10.43 12.27 16.26
CA GLU A 127 -10.06 11.92 17.64
C GLU A 127 -11.03 10.89 18.26
N ARG A 128 -12.34 11.14 18.11
CA ARG A 128 -13.37 10.19 18.56
C ARG A 128 -13.27 8.85 17.85
N TYR A 129 -12.89 8.85 16.57
CA TYR A 129 -12.64 7.62 15.83
C TYR A 129 -11.44 6.86 16.39
N LEU A 130 -10.32 7.53 16.70
CA LEU A 130 -9.15 6.90 17.30
C LEU A 130 -9.47 6.26 18.66
N GLN A 131 -10.19 6.96 19.55
CA GLN A 131 -10.61 6.42 20.84
C GLN A 131 -11.44 5.14 20.68
N ARG A 132 -12.46 5.19 19.81
CA ARG A 132 -13.30 4.03 19.51
C ARG A 132 -12.50 2.86 18.91
N MET A 133 -11.53 3.15 18.04
CA MET A 133 -10.68 2.11 17.47
C MET A 133 -9.77 1.46 18.50
N LYS A 134 -9.26 2.24 19.47
CA LYS A 134 -8.47 1.73 20.58
C LYS A 134 -9.27 0.75 21.45
N GLU A 135 -10.54 1.05 21.72
CA GLU A 135 -11.46 0.15 22.44
C GLU A 135 -11.74 -1.12 21.62
N ARG A 136 -12.14 -0.96 20.36
CA ARG A 136 -12.47 -2.08 19.47
C ARG A 136 -11.31 -3.04 19.23
N ARG A 137 -10.08 -2.52 19.07
CA ARG A 137 -8.91 -3.39 18.88
C ARG A 137 -8.62 -4.23 20.13
N LYS A 138 -8.83 -3.67 21.32
CA LYS A 138 -8.74 -4.45 22.57
C LYS A 138 -9.79 -5.55 22.62
N GLU A 139 -11.02 -5.27 22.21
CA GLU A 139 -12.11 -6.25 22.18
C GLU A 139 -11.86 -7.36 21.14
N TRP A 140 -11.35 -7.00 19.96
CA TRP A 140 -11.17 -7.96 18.86
C TRP A 140 -9.90 -8.79 19.01
N GLY A 141 -8.91 -8.33 19.79
CA GLY A 141 -7.61 -9.00 19.88
C GLY A 141 -6.87 -9.06 18.53
N ILE A 142 -7.19 -8.12 17.62
CA ILE A 142 -6.61 -8.05 16.28
C ILE A 142 -5.59 -6.91 16.24
N LEU A 143 -4.37 -7.27 15.85
CA LEU A 143 -3.20 -6.38 15.80
C LEU A 143 -2.96 -5.73 17.16
#